data_AF-A0A7C6VLM9-F1
#
_entry.id   AF-A0A7C6VLM9-F1
#
_cell.length_a   1.000
_cell.length_b   1.000
_cell.length_c   1.000
_cell.angle_alpha   90.00
_cell.angle_beta   90.00
_cell.angle_gamma   90.00
#
_symmetry.space_group_name_H-M   'P 1'
#
loop_
_entity.id
_entity.type
_entity.pdbx_description
1 polymer ?
#
loop_
_entity_poly.entity_id
_entity_poly.type
_entity_poly.pdbx_seq_one_letter_code
_entity_poly.pdbx_strand_id
1 'polypeptide(L)'
;MRVYTPFATAEDRNALSTLADEGTPPAAYQAALEALGISLADTLLAQFSADLPDRLCIVVTVEDADSLGAGIVSRLEERGVGDRIRLVCFWNDRIELEGMSLAPILKEYREPCRVDDAAVVIVKSIVSSACVVRTNLANLLAKATPRRIFVVAPVMFRGADEALRHDFDSAISNRFEYITLAIDDEKRDDKWIVPGVGGDIYTRLGYGGAANKNRHVPALVKRRRQHAVLAA
;
A
#
# COMPACT_ATOMS: atom_id res chain seq x y z
N MET A 1 -6.28 17.40 -12.22
CA MET A 1 -7.10 17.88 -11.09
C MET A 1 -7.34 16.77 -10.07
N ARG A 2 -7.13 17.08 -8.78
CA ARG A 2 -7.43 16.18 -7.66
C ARG A 2 -8.92 16.18 -7.33
N VAL A 3 -9.50 14.99 -7.17
CA VAL A 3 -10.84 14.76 -6.64
C VAL A 3 -10.74 13.93 -5.37
N TYR A 4 -11.28 14.43 -4.27
CA TYR A 4 -11.33 13.67 -3.02
C TYR A 4 -12.53 12.72 -3.01
N THR A 5 -12.32 11.50 -2.56
CA THR A 5 -13.39 10.50 -2.44
C THR A 5 -14.22 10.73 -1.17
N PRO A 6 -15.35 10.01 -1.00
CA PRO A 6 -16.11 10.02 0.25
C PRO A 6 -15.33 9.52 1.48
N PHE A 7 -14.20 8.84 1.29
CA PHE A 7 -13.36 8.37 2.39
C PHE A 7 -12.48 9.48 2.99
N ALA A 8 -12.24 10.58 2.26
CA ALA A 8 -11.32 11.62 2.69
C ALA A 8 -11.92 12.62 3.68
N THR A 9 -11.40 12.60 4.90
CA THR A 9 -11.66 13.59 5.96
C THR A 9 -10.95 14.93 5.69
N ALA A 10 -11.16 15.92 6.56
CA ALA A 10 -10.43 17.19 6.49
C ALA A 10 -8.94 17.01 6.83
N GLU A 11 -8.67 16.15 7.82
CA GLU A 11 -7.33 15.78 8.27
C GLU A 11 -6.55 15.07 7.16
N ASP A 12 -7.22 14.17 6.42
CA ASP A 12 -6.62 13.50 5.26
C ASP A 12 -6.21 14.49 4.18
N ARG A 13 -7.04 15.50 3.90
CA ARG A 13 -6.75 16.54 2.91
C ARG A 13 -5.53 17.37 3.31
N ASN A 14 -5.38 17.66 4.60
CA ASN A 14 -4.21 18.35 5.13
C ASN A 14 -2.95 17.48 4.99
N ALA A 15 -3.01 16.21 5.39
CA ALA A 15 -1.89 15.28 5.23
C ALA A 15 -1.52 15.09 3.74
N LEU A 16 -2.50 14.97 2.84
CA LEU A 16 -2.28 14.91 1.39
C LEU A 16 -1.67 16.19 0.82
N SER A 17 -1.96 17.35 1.41
CA SER A 17 -1.33 18.63 1.05
C SER A 17 0.13 18.66 1.50
N THR A 18 0.42 18.16 2.71
CA THR A 18 1.80 17.97 3.19
C THR A 18 2.59 17.04 2.27
N LEU A 19 1.99 15.95 1.78
CA LEU A 19 2.68 15.07 0.82
C LEU A 19 2.98 15.79 -0.50
N ALA A 20 2.02 16.58 -1.01
CA ALA A 20 2.14 17.30 -2.28
C ALA A 20 3.15 18.46 -2.25
N ASP A 21 3.40 19.06 -1.08
CA ASP A 21 4.38 20.14 -0.93
C ASP A 21 5.82 19.61 -1.04
N GLU A 22 6.49 19.88 -2.17
CA GLU A 22 7.88 19.48 -2.44
C GLU A 22 8.88 20.00 -1.38
N GLY A 23 8.53 21.03 -0.58
CA GLY A 23 9.33 21.54 0.53
C GLY A 23 9.23 20.74 1.83
N THR A 24 8.29 19.81 1.95
CA THR A 24 8.09 19.01 3.17
C THR A 24 9.32 18.14 3.47
N PRO A 25 9.89 18.20 4.69
CA PRO A 25 11.04 17.39 5.06
C PRO A 25 10.65 15.90 5.25
N PRO A 26 11.58 14.95 5.07
CA PRO A 26 11.28 13.51 5.12
C PRO A 26 10.53 13.04 6.37
N ALA A 27 10.88 13.56 7.55
CA ALA A 27 10.21 13.19 8.80
C ALA A 27 8.72 13.60 8.81
N ALA A 28 8.40 14.80 8.32
CA ALA A 28 7.01 15.27 8.23
C ALA A 28 6.24 14.51 7.13
N TYR A 29 6.91 14.17 6.03
CA TYR A 29 6.34 13.35 4.96
C TYR A 29 5.99 11.93 5.44
N GLN A 30 6.90 11.29 6.18
CA GLN A 30 6.68 9.98 6.81
C GLN A 30 5.52 10.04 7.82
N ALA A 31 5.48 11.05 8.69
CA ALA A 31 4.40 11.23 9.66
C ALA A 31 3.04 11.46 8.98
N ALA A 32 3.00 12.21 7.88
CA ALA A 32 1.78 12.40 7.09
C ALA A 32 1.31 11.08 6.46
N LEU A 33 2.22 10.26 5.92
CA LEU A 33 1.88 8.93 5.41
C LEU A 33 1.38 7.98 6.50
N GLU A 34 1.97 8.03 7.69
CA GLU A 34 1.52 7.24 8.85
C GLU A 34 0.10 7.66 9.28
N ALA A 35 -0.17 8.96 9.37
CA ALA A 35 -1.51 9.49 9.67
C ALA A 35 -2.56 9.06 8.64
N LEU A 36 -2.21 9.10 7.34
CA LEU A 36 -3.07 8.59 6.28
C LEU A 36 -3.29 7.07 6.40
N GLY A 37 -2.27 6.32 6.84
CA GLY A 37 -2.38 4.89 7.13
C GLY A 37 -3.39 4.60 8.23
N ILE A 38 -3.38 5.38 9.31
CA ILE A 38 -4.35 5.28 10.40
C ILE A 38 -5.78 5.52 9.89
N SER A 39 -5.99 6.60 9.12
CA SER A 39 -7.30 6.93 8.54
C SER A 39 -7.81 5.84 7.58
N LEU A 40 -6.93 5.32 6.73
CA LEU A 40 -7.24 4.23 5.81
C LEU A 40 -7.59 2.92 6.54
N ALA A 41 -6.94 2.64 7.67
CA ALA A 41 -7.30 1.48 8.50
C ALA A 41 -8.69 1.64 9.15
N ASP A 42 -9.05 2.83 9.61
CA ASP A 42 -10.40 3.08 10.12
C ASP A 42 -11.45 2.90 9.02
N THR A 43 -11.17 3.35 7.80
CA THR A 43 -12.03 3.11 6.63
C THR A 43 -12.13 1.62 6.30
N LEU A 44 -11.01 0.91 6.30
CA LEU A 44 -10.96 -0.54 6.06
C LEU A 44 -11.81 -1.32 7.07
N LEU A 45 -11.70 -0.98 8.36
CA LEU A 45 -12.52 -1.59 9.42
C LEU A 45 -14.02 -1.33 9.21
N ALA A 46 -14.39 -0.12 8.78
CA ALA A 46 -15.78 0.18 8.44
C ALA A 46 -16.30 -0.67 7.27
N GLN A 47 -15.46 -0.93 6.26
CA GLN A 47 -15.78 -1.79 5.10
C GLN A 47 -15.92 -3.28 5.46
N PHE A 48 -15.33 -3.73 6.57
CA PHE A 48 -15.59 -5.07 7.09
C PHE A 48 -16.94 -5.16 7.80
N SER A 49 -17.42 -4.06 8.39
CA SER A 49 -18.69 -4.04 9.13
C SER A 49 -18.75 -5.18 10.16
N ALA A 50 -19.80 -6.02 10.16
CA ALA A 50 -19.93 -7.17 11.05
C ALA A 50 -19.18 -8.43 10.57
N ASP A 51 -18.70 -8.46 9.31
CA ASP A 51 -18.02 -9.61 8.69
C ASP A 51 -16.49 -9.39 8.69
N LEU A 52 -15.93 -9.26 9.89
CA LEU A 52 -14.48 -9.11 10.05
C LEU A 52 -13.77 -10.44 9.73
N PRO A 53 -12.87 -10.48 8.72
CA PRO A 53 -12.14 -11.68 8.37
C PRO A 53 -11.31 -12.21 9.55
N ASP A 54 -11.17 -13.53 9.65
CA ASP A 54 -10.32 -14.16 10.67
C ASP A 54 -8.84 -13.81 10.49
N ARG A 55 -8.44 -13.48 9.25
CA ARG A 55 -7.08 -13.08 8.90
C ARG A 55 -7.08 -11.90 7.95
N LEU A 56 -6.20 -10.95 8.25
CA LEU A 56 -5.89 -9.79 7.44
C LEU A 56 -4.46 -9.95 6.91
N CYS A 57 -4.32 -10.27 5.63
CA CYS A 57 -3.01 -10.35 4.98
C CYS A 57 -2.62 -8.97 4.49
N ILE A 58 -1.85 -8.24 5.30
CA ILE A 58 -1.40 -6.88 4.98
C ILE A 58 -0.15 -6.97 4.12
N VAL A 59 -0.24 -6.47 2.89
CA VAL A 59 0.82 -6.55 1.88
C VAL A 59 1.36 -5.16 1.63
N VAL A 60 2.63 -4.94 1.94
CA VAL A 60 3.31 -3.65 1.78
C VAL A 60 4.54 -3.79 0.90
N THR A 61 4.97 -2.68 0.31
CA THR A 61 6.32 -2.56 -0.24
C THR A 61 7.27 -1.98 0.81
N VAL A 62 8.57 -2.25 0.68
CA VAL A 62 9.59 -1.77 1.62
C VAL A 62 9.51 -0.27 1.91
N GLU A 63 9.23 0.55 0.89
CA GLU A 63 9.14 2.00 1.06
C GLU A 63 7.92 2.44 1.88
N ASP A 64 6.83 1.68 1.82
CA ASP A 64 5.59 2.04 2.52
C ASP A 64 5.53 1.45 3.93
N ALA A 65 6.36 0.44 4.22
CA ALA A 65 6.25 -0.39 5.42
C ALA A 65 6.39 0.39 6.74
N ASP A 66 7.30 1.36 6.82
CA ASP A 66 7.58 2.10 8.08
C ASP A 66 6.77 3.38 8.24
N SER A 67 5.97 3.76 7.24
CA SER A 67 5.09 4.93 7.33
C SER A 67 3.64 4.51 7.13
N LEU A 68 3.18 4.44 5.88
CA LEU A 68 1.79 4.10 5.56
C LEU A 68 1.37 2.73 6.12
N GLY A 69 2.19 1.71 5.92
CA GLY A 69 1.96 0.36 6.43
C GLY A 69 2.00 0.29 7.96
N ALA A 70 2.91 1.05 8.58
CA ALA A 70 3.02 1.12 10.04
C ALA A 70 1.75 1.74 10.64
N GLY A 71 1.25 2.84 10.08
CA GLY A 71 0.00 3.49 10.52
C GLY A 71 -1.23 2.58 10.37
N ILE A 72 -1.30 1.80 9.28
CA ILE A 72 -2.37 0.81 9.13
C ILE A 72 -2.27 -0.27 10.21
N VAL A 73 -1.10 -0.86 10.39
CA VAL A 73 -0.91 -1.96 11.34
C VAL A 73 -1.13 -1.50 12.78
N SER A 74 -0.57 -0.36 13.18
CA SER A 74 -0.74 0.18 14.54
C SER A 74 -2.22 0.44 14.84
N ARG A 75 -2.94 1.04 13.89
CA ARG A 75 -4.37 1.30 14.07
C ARG A 75 -5.19 0.01 14.16
N LEU A 76 -4.90 -0.98 13.34
CA LEU A 76 -5.57 -2.29 13.43
C LEU A 76 -5.27 -2.99 14.78
N GLU A 77 -4.04 -2.88 15.29
CA GLU A 77 -3.65 -3.38 16.62
C GLU A 77 -4.41 -2.66 17.74
N GLU A 78 -4.47 -1.33 17.71
CA GLU A 78 -5.24 -0.50 18.66
C GLU A 78 -6.73 -0.85 18.70
N ARG A 79 -7.29 -1.24 17.55
CA ARG A 79 -8.71 -1.64 17.42
C ARG A 79 -8.95 -3.11 17.77
N GLY A 80 -7.95 -3.79 18.32
CA GLY A 80 -8.08 -5.15 18.86
C GLY A 80 -8.07 -6.26 17.80
N VAL A 81 -7.62 -5.97 16.57
CA VAL A 81 -7.55 -6.97 15.49
C VAL A 81 -6.11 -7.37 15.14
N GLY A 82 -5.14 -6.97 15.97
CA GLY A 82 -3.71 -7.23 15.78
C GLY A 82 -3.34 -8.70 15.58
N ASP A 83 -3.96 -9.62 16.34
CA ASP A 83 -3.69 -11.06 16.25
C ASP A 83 -4.12 -11.69 14.91
N ARG A 84 -5.00 -11.00 14.18
CA ARG A 84 -5.47 -11.40 12.85
C ARG A 84 -4.53 -10.95 11.74
N ILE A 85 -3.62 -10.02 12.02
CA ILE A 85 -2.71 -9.45 11.02
C ILE A 85 -1.65 -10.50 10.64
N ARG A 86 -1.43 -10.67 9.34
CA ARG A 86 -0.28 -11.36 8.76
C ARG A 86 0.38 -10.44 7.74
N LEU A 87 1.60 -10.02 8.05
CA LEU A 87 2.37 -9.10 7.23
C LEU A 87 3.12 -9.83 6.12
N VAL A 88 3.03 -9.27 4.92
CA VAL A 88 3.91 -9.57 3.79
C VAL A 88 4.55 -8.27 3.33
N CYS A 89 5.88 -8.24 3.29
CA CYS A 89 6.64 -7.08 2.83
C CYS A 89 7.52 -7.48 1.64
N PHE A 90 7.36 -6.75 0.53
CA PHE A 90 8.11 -6.98 -0.70
C PHE A 90 9.13 -5.88 -0.96
N TRP A 91 10.32 -6.30 -1.38
CA TRP A 91 11.34 -5.44 -1.95
C TRP A 91 11.24 -5.54 -3.46
N ASN A 92 10.50 -4.64 -4.09
CA ASN A 92 10.43 -4.57 -5.54
C ASN A 92 11.54 -3.68 -6.10
N ASP A 93 12.10 -4.08 -7.24
CA ASP A 93 12.81 -3.16 -8.13
C ASP A 93 11.84 -2.47 -9.09
N ARG A 94 12.34 -1.51 -9.88
CA ARG A 94 11.64 -0.96 -11.04
C ARG A 94 12.56 -0.94 -12.24
N ILE A 95 12.16 -1.66 -13.28
CA ILE A 95 12.89 -1.76 -14.53
C ILE A 95 11.98 -1.25 -15.63
N GLU A 96 12.44 -0.27 -16.39
CA GLU A 96 11.80 0.14 -17.64
C GLU A 96 12.51 -0.57 -18.79
N LEU A 97 11.78 -1.39 -19.55
CA LEU A 97 12.29 -2.15 -20.68
C LEU A 97 11.37 -1.95 -21.89
N GLU A 98 11.87 -1.33 -22.96
CA GLU A 98 11.12 -1.14 -24.22
C GLU A 98 9.73 -0.49 -24.04
N GLY A 99 9.62 0.46 -23.11
CA GLY A 99 8.34 1.13 -22.78
C GLY A 99 7.41 0.33 -21.87
N MET A 100 7.84 -0.85 -21.41
CA MET A 100 7.16 -1.63 -20.37
C MET A 100 7.80 -1.41 -19.01
N SER A 101 6.97 -1.08 -18.02
CA SER A 101 7.38 -1.02 -16.63
C SER A 101 7.25 -2.41 -15.99
N LEU A 102 8.33 -2.90 -15.38
CA LEU A 102 8.41 -4.17 -14.66
C LEU A 102 8.79 -3.92 -13.20
N ALA A 103 8.23 -4.71 -12.28
CA ALA A 103 8.43 -4.55 -10.84
C ALA A 103 8.88 -5.85 -10.14
N PRO A 104 10.03 -6.45 -10.52
CA PRO A 104 10.44 -7.75 -10.01
C PRO A 104 10.62 -7.72 -8.49
N ILE A 105 10.24 -8.82 -7.83
CA ILE A 105 10.42 -9.02 -6.39
C ILE A 105 11.86 -9.49 -6.16
N LEU A 106 12.66 -8.69 -5.45
CA LEU A 106 14.04 -9.01 -5.09
C LEU A 106 14.12 -9.82 -3.79
N LYS A 107 13.27 -9.49 -2.82
CA LYS A 107 13.22 -10.11 -1.49
C LYS A 107 11.78 -10.06 -0.98
N GLU A 108 11.44 -11.00 -0.10
CA GLU A 108 10.19 -10.97 0.65
C GLU A 108 10.43 -11.29 2.13
N TYR A 109 9.60 -10.68 2.97
CA TYR A 109 9.30 -11.16 4.32
C TYR A 109 7.84 -11.54 4.34
N ARG A 110 7.50 -12.75 4.78
CA ARG A 110 6.14 -13.27 4.77
C ARG A 110 5.86 -14.01 6.06
N GLU A 111 4.90 -13.51 6.83
CA GLU A 111 4.34 -14.28 7.94
C GLU A 111 3.43 -15.40 7.41
N PRO A 112 3.36 -16.57 8.08
CA PRO A 112 2.46 -17.65 7.67
C PRO A 112 1.00 -17.19 7.57
N CYS A 113 0.48 -17.17 6.34
CA CYS A 113 -0.88 -16.75 6.03
C CYS A 113 -1.54 -17.73 5.07
N ARG A 114 -2.66 -18.32 5.49
CA ARG A 114 -3.56 -19.06 4.60
C ARG A 114 -4.40 -18.04 3.84
N VAL A 115 -3.99 -17.71 2.62
CA VAL A 115 -4.56 -16.60 1.85
C VAL A 115 -6.01 -16.88 1.42
N ASP A 116 -6.39 -18.15 1.19
CA ASP A 116 -7.74 -18.52 0.73
C ASP A 116 -8.86 -18.00 1.65
N ASP A 117 -8.64 -18.03 2.96
CA ASP A 117 -9.62 -17.60 3.97
C ASP A 117 -9.36 -16.17 4.47
N ALA A 118 -8.37 -15.46 3.92
CA ALA A 118 -7.99 -14.13 4.35
C ALA A 118 -8.65 -13.03 3.50
N ALA A 119 -8.78 -11.83 4.08
CA ALA A 119 -8.80 -10.62 3.27
C ALA A 119 -7.37 -10.19 2.98
N VAL A 120 -7.04 -10.05 1.71
CA VAL A 120 -5.75 -9.49 1.26
C VAL A 120 -5.90 -7.98 1.19
N VAL A 121 -4.99 -7.26 1.83
CA VAL A 121 -4.98 -5.79 1.86
C VAL A 121 -3.65 -5.33 1.31
N ILE A 122 -3.60 -4.94 0.04
CA ILE A 122 -2.40 -4.39 -0.58
C ILE A 122 -2.35 -2.89 -0.39
N VAL A 123 -1.27 -2.44 0.23
CA VAL A 123 -1.06 -1.07 0.66
C VAL A 123 0.00 -0.44 -0.24
N LYS A 124 -0.35 0.70 -0.85
CA LYS A 124 0.60 1.51 -1.61
C LYS A 124 0.35 2.99 -1.33
N SER A 125 1.42 3.76 -1.16
CA SER A 125 1.38 5.23 -1.11
C SER A 125 0.70 5.89 -2.32
N ILE A 126 0.87 5.31 -3.51
CA ILE A 126 0.23 5.78 -4.73
C ILE A 126 0.02 4.64 -5.73
N VAL A 127 -1.18 4.54 -6.30
CA VAL A 127 -1.51 3.57 -7.36
C VAL A 127 -1.61 4.31 -8.69
N SER A 128 -0.59 4.15 -9.56
CA SER A 128 -0.52 4.82 -10.87
C SER A 128 -0.58 3.85 -12.05
N SER A 129 0.50 3.11 -12.32
CA SER A 129 0.54 2.10 -13.39
C SER A 129 0.12 0.69 -12.90
N ALA A 130 -0.23 0.58 -11.62
CA ALA A 130 -0.54 -0.67 -10.92
C ALA A 130 0.52 -1.80 -11.00
N CYS A 131 1.64 -1.65 -11.72
CA CYS A 131 2.61 -2.72 -12.00
C CYS A 131 3.17 -3.40 -10.74
N VAL A 132 3.49 -2.62 -9.70
CA VAL A 132 3.98 -3.15 -8.42
C VAL A 132 2.87 -3.92 -7.69
N VAL A 133 1.66 -3.37 -7.69
CA VAL A 133 0.47 -4.00 -7.09
C VAL A 133 0.17 -5.32 -7.79
N ARG A 134 0.16 -5.32 -9.14
CA ARG A 134 0.00 -6.51 -9.98
C ARG A 134 1.03 -7.58 -9.65
N THR A 135 2.31 -7.24 -9.66
CA THR A 135 3.38 -8.22 -9.46
C THR A 135 3.28 -8.88 -8.07
N ASN A 136 3.01 -8.09 -7.04
CA ASN A 136 2.90 -8.58 -5.67
C ASN A 136 1.64 -9.42 -5.46
N LEU A 137 0.49 -9.00 -6.02
CA LEU A 137 -0.73 -9.80 -6.00
C LEU A 137 -0.55 -11.10 -6.78
N ALA A 138 0.00 -11.08 -8.00
CA ALA A 138 0.24 -12.29 -8.77
C ALA A 138 1.11 -13.30 -8.01
N ASN A 139 2.15 -12.83 -7.32
CA ASN A 139 2.99 -13.68 -6.47
C ASN A 139 2.22 -14.29 -5.29
N LEU A 140 1.35 -13.53 -4.65
CA LEU A 140 0.53 -14.01 -3.52
C LEU A 140 -0.58 -14.96 -3.94
N LEU A 141 -1.21 -14.68 -5.07
CA LEU A 141 -2.40 -15.37 -5.57
C LEU A 141 -2.07 -16.59 -6.43
N ALA A 142 -0.80 -16.79 -6.79
CA ALA A 142 -0.35 -17.90 -7.64
C ALA A 142 -0.86 -19.28 -7.18
N LYS A 143 -1.17 -19.45 -5.89
CA LYS A 143 -1.69 -20.70 -5.30
C LYS A 143 -2.85 -20.47 -4.34
N ALA A 144 -3.52 -19.31 -4.40
CA ALA A 144 -4.57 -18.97 -3.43
C ALA A 144 -5.62 -18.04 -4.03
N THR A 145 -6.86 -18.21 -3.57
CA THR A 145 -8.01 -17.38 -3.97
C THR A 145 -8.64 -16.74 -2.73
N PRO A 146 -8.18 -15.55 -2.32
CA PRO A 146 -8.72 -14.88 -1.15
C PRO A 146 -10.17 -14.48 -1.37
N ARG A 147 -10.91 -14.35 -0.28
CA ARG A 147 -12.32 -13.94 -0.33
C ARG A 147 -12.49 -12.54 -0.87
N ARG A 148 -11.68 -11.59 -0.36
CA ARG A 148 -11.72 -10.16 -0.68
C ARG A 148 -10.30 -9.63 -0.85
N ILE A 149 -10.12 -8.69 -1.76
CA ILE A 149 -8.82 -8.07 -2.05
C ILE A 149 -8.99 -6.56 -2.02
N PHE A 150 -8.42 -5.91 -1.02
CA PHE A 150 -8.44 -4.46 -0.87
C PHE A 150 -7.18 -3.86 -1.46
N VAL A 151 -7.33 -2.92 -2.37
CA VAL A 151 -6.26 -2.05 -2.85
C VAL A 151 -6.40 -0.72 -2.13
N VAL A 152 -5.48 -0.46 -1.21
CA VAL A 152 -5.55 0.65 -0.26
C VAL A 152 -4.43 1.64 -0.55
N ALA A 153 -4.78 2.88 -0.86
CA ALA A 153 -3.81 3.92 -1.17
C ALA A 153 -4.32 5.32 -0.89
N PRO A 154 -3.52 6.23 -0.30
CA PRO A 154 -3.92 7.62 -0.14
C PRO A 154 -4.31 8.29 -1.48
N VAL A 155 -3.56 8.01 -2.55
CA VAL A 155 -3.79 8.58 -3.88
C VAL A 155 -3.84 7.49 -4.95
N MET A 156 -4.81 7.59 -5.86
CA MET A 156 -4.92 6.76 -7.05
C MET A 156 -4.96 7.62 -8.31
N PHE A 157 -4.29 7.19 -9.38
CA PHE A 157 -4.43 7.82 -10.69
C PHE A 157 -5.74 7.36 -11.35
N ARG A 158 -6.43 8.28 -12.04
CA ARG A 158 -7.65 7.96 -12.79
C ARG A 158 -7.44 6.78 -13.74
N GLY A 159 -8.29 5.76 -13.63
CA GLY A 159 -8.26 4.56 -14.46
C GLY A 159 -7.24 3.49 -14.03
N ALA A 160 -6.46 3.73 -12.95
CA ALA A 160 -5.51 2.74 -12.46
C ALA A 160 -6.19 1.49 -11.85
N ASP A 161 -7.43 1.66 -11.37
CA ASP A 161 -8.30 0.57 -10.92
C ASP A 161 -8.73 -0.32 -12.09
N GLU A 162 -9.24 0.27 -13.17
CA GLU A 162 -9.61 -0.47 -14.39
C GLU A 162 -8.40 -1.17 -15.02
N ALA A 163 -7.26 -0.48 -15.09
CA ALA A 163 -6.01 -1.08 -15.58
C ALA A 163 -5.60 -2.30 -14.75
N LEU A 164 -5.64 -2.18 -13.41
CA LEU A 164 -5.33 -3.30 -12.53
C LEU A 164 -6.35 -4.45 -12.69
N ARG A 165 -7.64 -4.16 -12.89
CA ARG A 165 -8.64 -5.22 -13.13
C ARG A 165 -8.37 -5.99 -14.42
N HIS A 166 -7.92 -5.32 -15.49
CA HIS A 166 -7.58 -5.97 -16.77
C HIS A 166 -6.35 -6.87 -16.69
N ASP A 167 -5.46 -6.68 -15.72
CA ASP A 167 -4.29 -7.52 -15.51
C ASP A 167 -4.61 -8.89 -14.87
N PHE A 168 -5.85 -9.13 -14.42
CA PHE A 168 -6.27 -10.36 -13.73
C PHE A 168 -7.56 -10.94 -14.32
N ASP A 169 -7.69 -12.27 -14.27
CA ASP A 169 -8.93 -12.96 -14.61
C ASP A 169 -10.11 -12.41 -13.78
N SER A 170 -11.30 -12.39 -14.40
CA SER A 170 -12.52 -11.84 -13.79
C SER A 170 -12.85 -12.48 -12.44
N ALA A 171 -12.54 -13.77 -12.25
CA ALA A 171 -12.73 -14.48 -10.99
C ALA A 171 -11.93 -13.88 -9.81
N ILE A 172 -10.79 -13.24 -10.10
CA ILE A 172 -9.95 -12.53 -9.14
C ILE A 172 -10.31 -11.04 -9.12
N SER A 173 -10.34 -10.39 -10.28
CA SER A 173 -10.54 -8.94 -10.34
C SER A 173 -11.92 -8.50 -9.83
N ASN A 174 -12.96 -9.33 -9.93
CA ASN A 174 -14.27 -9.07 -9.31
C ASN A 174 -14.22 -8.99 -7.77
N ARG A 175 -13.13 -9.43 -7.14
CA ARG A 175 -12.91 -9.36 -5.69
C ARG A 175 -12.12 -8.11 -5.26
N PHE A 176 -11.71 -7.28 -6.22
CA PHE A 176 -10.99 -6.04 -5.94
C PHE A 176 -11.94 -4.98 -5.38
N GLU A 177 -11.55 -4.41 -4.25
CA GLU A 177 -12.19 -3.31 -3.56
C GLU A 177 -11.15 -2.21 -3.36
N TYR A 178 -11.50 -0.97 -3.71
CA TYR A 178 -10.55 0.15 -3.70
C TYR A 178 -10.89 1.11 -2.57
N ILE A 179 -9.92 1.37 -1.70
CA ILE A 179 -10.01 2.38 -0.66
C ILE A 179 -8.95 3.43 -0.97
N THR A 180 -9.40 4.58 -1.46
CA THR A 180 -8.51 5.71 -1.74
C THR A 180 -9.10 7.04 -1.27
N LEU A 181 -8.26 7.98 -0.89
CA LEU A 181 -8.68 9.28 -0.35
C LEU A 181 -8.75 10.33 -1.46
N ALA A 182 -7.88 10.24 -2.46
CA ALA A 182 -7.85 11.15 -3.59
C ALA A 182 -7.62 10.43 -4.92
N ILE A 183 -8.29 10.90 -5.96
CA ILE A 183 -8.08 10.51 -7.35
C ILE A 183 -7.48 11.70 -8.09
N ASP A 184 -6.31 11.50 -8.67
CA ASP A 184 -5.62 12.50 -9.48
C ASP A 184 -5.61 12.04 -10.94
N ASP A 185 -5.65 12.98 -11.90
CA ASP A 185 -5.73 12.66 -13.34
C ASP A 185 -4.70 13.38 -14.21
N GLU A 186 -3.75 14.08 -13.60
CA GLU A 186 -2.65 14.73 -14.31
C GLU A 186 -1.33 14.01 -14.10
N LYS A 187 -0.49 14.01 -15.15
CA LYS A 187 0.89 13.56 -15.10
C LYS A 187 1.83 14.67 -15.54
N ARG A 188 2.90 14.88 -14.78
CA ARG A 188 4.07 15.68 -15.18
C ARG A 188 5.11 14.74 -15.79
N ASP A 189 5.61 15.11 -16.96
CA ASP A 189 6.62 14.37 -17.73
C ASP A 189 6.24 12.91 -18.01
N ASP A 190 4.94 12.62 -18.17
CA ASP A 190 4.36 11.28 -18.32
C ASP A 190 4.68 10.27 -17.19
N LYS A 191 5.27 10.76 -16.09
CA LYS A 191 5.85 9.93 -15.04
C LYS A 191 5.20 10.16 -13.69
N TRP A 192 5.10 11.42 -13.26
CA TRP A 192 4.70 11.78 -11.91
C TRP A 192 3.25 12.22 -11.87
N ILE A 193 2.44 11.58 -11.03
CA ILE A 193 1.07 12.03 -10.79
C ILE A 193 1.10 13.38 -10.06
N VAL A 194 0.26 14.32 -10.49
CA VAL A 194 0.17 15.67 -9.91
C VAL A 194 -1.26 15.95 -9.40
N PRO A 195 -1.43 16.38 -8.13
CA PRO A 195 -0.39 16.61 -7.12
C PRO A 195 0.29 15.31 -6.64
N GLY A 196 -0.38 14.17 -6.79
CA GLY A 196 0.12 12.87 -6.39
C GLY A 196 0.57 12.84 -4.93
N VAL A 197 1.71 12.21 -4.70
CA VAL A 197 2.40 12.22 -3.39
C VAL A 197 3.62 13.14 -3.41
N GLY A 198 3.63 14.17 -4.25
CA GLY A 198 4.73 15.14 -4.31
C GLY A 198 6.02 14.61 -4.98
N GLY A 199 5.88 13.75 -6.00
CA GLY A 199 6.99 13.30 -6.84
C GLY A 199 7.58 11.94 -6.45
N ASP A 200 8.91 11.83 -6.50
CA ASP A 200 9.63 10.56 -6.24
C ASP A 200 9.57 10.16 -4.78
N ILE A 201 8.67 9.24 -4.46
CA ILE A 201 8.46 8.79 -3.10
C ILE A 201 9.74 8.31 -2.40
N TYR A 202 10.67 7.70 -3.13
CA TYR A 202 11.91 7.19 -2.53
C TYR A 202 12.77 8.33 -1.99
N THR A 203 12.87 9.41 -2.76
CA THR A 203 13.56 10.64 -2.34
C THR A 203 12.80 11.34 -1.22
N ARG A 204 11.47 11.44 -1.33
CA ARG A 204 10.59 12.10 -0.33
C ARG A 204 10.64 11.41 1.03
N LEU A 205 10.78 10.09 1.06
CA LEU A 205 10.98 9.29 2.28
C LEU A 205 12.40 9.35 2.85
N GLY A 206 13.34 10.00 2.18
CA GLY A 206 14.73 10.11 2.64
C GLY A 206 15.63 8.92 2.29
N TYR A 207 15.20 8.01 1.40
CA TYR A 207 16.05 6.90 0.95
C TYR A 207 17.07 7.33 -0.11
N GLY A 208 16.93 8.52 -0.70
CA GLY A 208 17.83 9.00 -1.75
C GLY A 208 17.71 8.18 -3.06
N GLY A 209 16.52 7.64 -3.33
CA GLY A 209 16.20 6.95 -4.59
C GLY A 209 15.95 5.44 -4.47
N ALA A 210 15.50 4.85 -5.59
CA ALA A 210 15.04 3.46 -5.66
C ALA A 210 16.13 2.43 -5.30
N ALA A 211 17.39 2.64 -5.71
CA ALA A 211 18.47 1.68 -5.44
C ALA A 211 18.77 1.52 -3.94
N ASN A 212 18.66 2.60 -3.18
CA ASN A 212 18.98 2.63 -1.75
C ASN A 212 17.84 2.06 -0.90
N LYS A 213 16.58 2.26 -1.30
CA LYS A 213 15.41 1.72 -0.56
C LYS A 213 15.54 0.21 -0.33
N ASN A 214 16.12 -0.52 -1.29
CA ASN A 214 16.16 -1.98 -1.24
C ASN A 214 17.26 -2.54 -0.30
N ARG A 215 18.08 -1.66 0.29
CA ARG A 215 19.02 -1.96 1.39
C ARG A 215 18.37 -1.77 2.76
N HIS A 216 17.27 -1.02 2.83
CA HIS A 216 16.53 -0.80 4.07
C HIS A 216 15.84 -2.08 4.53
N VAL A 217 15.87 -2.31 5.84
CA VAL A 217 15.05 -3.35 6.50
C VAL A 217 14.07 -2.65 7.42
N PRO A 218 12.77 -2.66 7.09
CA PRO A 218 11.77 -1.91 7.83
C PRO A 218 11.72 -2.25 9.32
N ALA A 219 11.56 -1.23 10.16
CA ALA A 219 11.30 -1.41 11.58
C ALA A 219 10.03 -2.26 11.82
N LEU A 220 8.99 -2.07 11.01
CA LEU A 220 7.78 -2.90 11.06
C LEU A 220 8.12 -4.40 10.88
N VAL A 221 8.93 -4.74 9.87
CA VAL A 221 9.36 -6.13 9.62
C VAL A 221 10.19 -6.67 10.78
N LYS A 222 11.11 -5.88 11.34
CA LYS A 222 11.93 -6.28 12.50
C LYS A 222 11.05 -6.61 13.71
N ARG A 223 10.08 -5.75 14.05
CA ARG A 223 9.15 -5.96 15.16
C ARG A 223 8.31 -7.23 14.97
N ARG A 224 7.72 -7.41 13.79
CA ARG A 224 6.90 -8.59 13.47
C ARG A 224 7.70 -9.89 13.54
N ARG A 225 8.94 -9.89 13.04
CA ARG A 225 9.83 -11.05 13.14
C ARG A 225 10.18 -11.40 14.59
N GLN A 226 10.46 -10.42 15.43
CA GLN A 226 10.75 -10.65 16.86
C GLN A 226 9.54 -11.25 17.57
N HIS A 227 8.33 -10.73 17.31
CA HIS A 227 7.11 -11.26 17.90
C HIS A 227 6.84 -12.72 17.50
N ALA A 228 7.05 -13.07 16.22
CA ALA A 228 6.88 -14.44 15.74
C ALA A 228 7.85 -15.44 16.40
N VAL A 229 9.08 -15.02 16.72
CA VAL A 229 10.06 -15.87 17.41
C VAL A 229 9.69 -16.09 18.88
N LEU A 230 9.06 -15.10 19.53
CA LEU A 230 8.64 -15.22 20.93
C LEU A 230 7.35 -16.03 21.10
N ALA A 231 6.54 -16.16 20.05
CA ALA A 231 5.27 -16.88 20.06
C ALA A 231 5.36 -18.35 19.58
N ALA A 232 6.55 -18.81 19.17
CA ALA A 232 6.82 -20.17 18.69
C ALA A 232 7.49 -21.02 19.79
#